data_AF-A0A356KFM8-F1
#
_entry.id   AF-A0A356KFM8-F1
#
_cell.length_a   1.000
_cell.length_b   1.000
_cell.length_c   1.000
_cell.angle_alpha   90.00
_cell.angle_beta   90.00
_cell.angle_gamma   90.00
#
_symmetry.space_group_name_H-M   'P 1'
#
loop_
_entity.id
_entity.type
_entity.pdbx_description
1 polymer ?
#
loop_
_entity_poly.entity_id
_entity_poly.type
_entity_poly.pdbx_seq_one_letter_code
_entity_poly.pdbx_strand_id
1 'polypeptide(L)'
;MNDADQRELTAALTKIISETNGVSLGDTLELAAHSILFRERPAALEAVVEFRNLLFDLARGAVAVDLLLEHPVGLALEAILKAFPAPFQDEHTHLTGALDASFVFPRLMALLEGPDADAFAAKITEVYGPEALPIRSEADVDRLIRLKGNTSFDRYLQQLTLAKLVLRDREAHAAAAYHLASTVFQKFNVGKVRLKFSLSRATTDAVESLPGEAVSPEDVLLGLHEGFMRYQREEPRFDFVLSPSFRKEATFFDAERFSSKQEDFLHQVKTIQELLEKHPFLREKVLDVDTVGDERQHYRKAHFEEMRLGFRKLQFSGFRIRSHHGETWRTLRRGVQAVDNAMNIWHIDTLEHGVSLGVNPNFYFHMVFERTMAQNFRGEGVDPASREGQELAEMNWSRQPEIHTKLLAGERLSDEETQRFVKIKFHTAREVEHYQHDVLNRMINKEVGLVALPSSNIKLTSSFPTYKDHPFSWWEKKGVALAVGTDNYVTLDTNFVREMLILLCTDMENLKITKLLMVVTGETRRPVLSRLLWSMREDPA
;
A
#
# COMPACT_ATOMS: atom_id res chain seq x y z
N MET A 1 6.33 -22.75 -21.39
CA MET A 1 5.37 -23.86 -21.24
C MET A 1 4.18 -23.58 -22.18
N ASN A 2 3.58 -24.58 -22.83
CA ASN A 2 2.40 -24.36 -23.68
C ASN A 2 1.10 -24.31 -22.83
N ASP A 3 -0.02 -23.89 -23.43
CA ASP A 3 -1.29 -23.72 -22.70
C ASP A 3 -1.87 -25.02 -22.13
N ALA A 4 -1.64 -26.17 -22.78
CA ALA A 4 -2.11 -27.46 -22.26
C ALA A 4 -1.33 -27.84 -21.00
N ASP A 5 -0.01 -27.77 -21.05
CA ASP A 5 0.87 -28.03 -19.91
C ASP A 5 0.59 -27.06 -18.75
N GLN A 6 0.30 -25.79 -19.05
CA GLN A 6 -0.05 -24.79 -18.04
C GLN A 6 -1.37 -25.13 -17.32
N ARG A 7 -2.38 -25.63 -18.04
CA ARG A 7 -3.65 -26.08 -17.46
C ARG A 7 -3.45 -27.31 -16.58
N GLU A 8 -2.65 -28.27 -17.02
CA GLU A 8 -2.32 -29.45 -16.22
C GLU A 8 -1.56 -29.10 -14.94
N LEU A 9 -0.59 -28.20 -15.02
CA LEU A 9 0.13 -27.66 -13.86
C LEU A 9 -0.85 -27.03 -12.86
N THR A 10 -1.75 -26.18 -13.35
CA THR A 10 -2.77 -25.51 -12.54
C THR A 10 -3.69 -26.51 -11.85
N ALA A 11 -4.20 -27.50 -12.58
CA ALA A 11 -5.07 -28.55 -12.02
C ALA A 11 -4.34 -29.40 -10.97
N ALA A 12 -3.10 -29.79 -11.22
CA ALA A 12 -2.29 -30.58 -10.29
C ALA A 12 -1.97 -29.81 -9.01
N LEU A 13 -1.60 -28.52 -9.10
CA LEU A 13 -1.39 -27.65 -7.93
C LEU A 13 -2.69 -27.43 -7.15
N THR A 14 -3.82 -27.20 -7.83
CA THR A 14 -5.14 -27.07 -7.19
C THR A 14 -5.46 -28.29 -6.33
N LYS A 15 -5.18 -29.48 -6.85
CA LYS A 15 -5.38 -30.74 -6.11
C LYS A 15 -4.50 -30.83 -4.87
N ILE A 16 -3.22 -30.50 -4.95
CA ILE A 16 -2.33 -30.53 -3.78
C ILE A 16 -2.75 -29.49 -2.73
N ILE A 17 -3.02 -28.25 -3.14
CA ILE A 17 -3.43 -27.18 -2.22
C ILE A 17 -4.74 -27.56 -1.52
N SER A 18 -5.71 -28.10 -2.25
CA SER A 18 -7.00 -28.50 -1.67
C SER A 18 -6.89 -29.71 -0.73
N GLU A 19 -6.13 -30.76 -1.10
CA GLU A 19 -5.96 -31.97 -0.29
C GLU A 19 -5.15 -31.73 0.99
N THR A 20 -4.26 -30.73 0.98
CA THR A 20 -3.46 -30.32 2.15
C THR A 20 -4.14 -29.25 2.99
N ASN A 21 -5.32 -28.76 2.58
CA ASN A 21 -6.00 -27.63 3.20
C ASN A 21 -5.10 -26.38 3.26
N GLY A 22 -4.40 -26.09 2.15
CA GLY A 22 -3.59 -24.91 1.91
C GLY A 22 -2.50 -24.72 2.97
N VAL A 23 -1.52 -25.63 3.00
CA VAL A 23 -0.28 -25.50 3.79
C VAL A 23 0.60 -24.35 3.26
N SER A 24 1.83 -24.22 3.76
CA SER A 24 2.76 -23.21 3.26
C SER A 24 3.08 -23.44 1.77
N LEU A 25 3.53 -22.39 1.08
CA LEU A 25 3.92 -22.51 -0.33
C LEU A 25 5.10 -23.48 -0.49
N GLY A 26 6.08 -23.43 0.42
CA GLY A 26 7.22 -24.33 0.44
C GLY A 26 6.81 -25.80 0.56
N ASP A 27 5.94 -26.12 1.52
CA ASP A 27 5.44 -27.50 1.71
C ASP A 27 4.61 -27.94 0.50
N THR A 28 3.81 -27.05 -0.08
CA THR A 28 3.01 -27.33 -1.29
C THR A 28 3.92 -27.74 -2.46
N LEU A 29 5.01 -27.00 -2.68
CA LEU A 29 5.95 -27.27 -3.77
C LEU A 29 6.80 -28.52 -3.51
N GLU A 30 7.18 -28.78 -2.25
CA GLU A 30 7.87 -30.01 -1.88
C GLU A 30 6.98 -31.23 -2.13
N LEU A 31 5.72 -31.18 -1.71
CA LEU A 31 4.75 -32.24 -1.99
C LEU A 31 4.54 -32.41 -3.50
N ALA A 32 4.47 -31.31 -4.26
CA ALA A 32 4.36 -31.36 -5.71
C ALA A 32 5.56 -32.06 -6.35
N ALA A 33 6.78 -31.78 -5.91
CA ALA A 33 8.00 -32.43 -6.42
C ALA A 33 8.06 -33.95 -6.16
N HIS A 34 7.36 -34.43 -5.13
CA HIS A 34 7.30 -35.86 -4.79
C HIS A 34 6.02 -36.58 -5.23
N SER A 35 5.01 -35.82 -5.68
CA SER A 35 3.68 -36.35 -6.03
C SER A 35 3.67 -37.15 -7.32
N ILE A 36 2.91 -38.24 -7.33
CA ILE A 36 2.67 -39.06 -8.54
C ILE A 36 2.04 -38.21 -9.66
N LEU A 37 1.22 -37.22 -9.32
CA LEU A 37 0.60 -36.30 -10.28
C LEU A 37 1.63 -35.57 -11.15
N PHE A 38 2.80 -35.27 -10.60
CA PHE A 38 3.86 -34.56 -11.31
C PHE A 38 4.87 -35.50 -11.97
N ARG A 39 5.04 -36.73 -11.46
CA ARG A 39 5.92 -37.74 -12.08
C ARG A 39 5.49 -38.11 -13.50
N GLU A 40 4.18 -38.13 -13.76
CA GLU A 40 3.61 -38.38 -15.08
C GLU A 40 3.66 -37.13 -15.99
N ARG A 41 4.13 -35.98 -15.47
CA ARG A 41 4.17 -34.68 -16.14
C ARG A 41 5.55 -34.02 -16.02
N PRO A 42 6.57 -34.50 -16.77
CA PRO A 42 7.94 -34.05 -16.60
C PRO A 42 8.14 -32.53 -16.69
N ALA A 43 7.46 -31.86 -17.63
CA ALA A 43 7.57 -30.41 -17.79
C ALA A 43 6.97 -29.63 -16.61
N ALA A 44 5.85 -30.10 -16.04
CA ALA A 44 5.25 -29.49 -14.85
C ALA A 44 6.13 -29.71 -13.60
N LEU A 45 6.73 -30.89 -13.48
CA LEU A 45 7.66 -31.21 -12.41
C LEU A 45 8.93 -30.35 -12.48
N GLU A 46 9.51 -30.18 -13.67
CA GLU A 46 10.66 -29.30 -13.90
C GLU A 46 10.35 -27.86 -13.47
N ALA A 47 9.20 -27.32 -13.88
CA ALA A 47 8.76 -25.99 -13.48
C ALA A 47 8.58 -25.87 -11.94
N VAL A 48 8.03 -26.88 -11.26
CA VAL A 48 7.91 -26.87 -9.79
C VAL A 48 9.27 -26.82 -9.11
N VAL A 49 10.24 -27.62 -9.59
CA VAL A 49 11.60 -27.66 -9.03
C VAL A 49 12.32 -26.33 -9.29
N GLU A 50 12.22 -25.79 -10.50
CA GLU A 50 12.78 -24.48 -10.86
C GLU A 50 12.21 -23.37 -9.97
N PHE A 51 10.89 -23.30 -9.85
CA PHE A 51 10.22 -22.29 -9.02
C PHE A 51 10.65 -22.37 -7.55
N ARG A 52 10.79 -23.58 -7.01
CA ARG A 52 11.29 -23.78 -5.64
C ARG A 52 12.71 -23.26 -5.47
N ASN A 53 13.59 -23.45 -6.46
CA ASN A 53 14.94 -22.89 -6.44
C ASN A 53 14.92 -21.37 -6.49
N LEU A 54 14.08 -20.78 -7.36
CA LEU A 54 13.89 -19.34 -7.46
C LEU A 54 13.38 -18.72 -6.15
N LEU A 55 12.53 -19.42 -5.39
CA LEU A 55 12.11 -18.97 -4.06
C LEU A 55 13.28 -18.92 -3.06
N PHE A 56 14.16 -19.92 -3.07
CA PHE A 56 15.38 -19.88 -2.25
C PHE A 56 16.34 -18.77 -2.70
N ASP A 57 16.40 -18.47 -4.00
CA ASP A 57 17.15 -17.34 -4.53
C ASP A 57 16.54 -16.01 -4.10
N LEU A 58 15.21 -15.87 -4.08
CA LEU A 58 14.51 -14.69 -3.58
C LEU A 58 14.84 -14.46 -2.09
N ALA A 59 14.76 -15.49 -1.26
CA ALA A 59 15.08 -15.42 0.17
C ALA A 59 16.55 -14.99 0.41
N ARG A 60 17.46 -15.37 -0.49
CA ARG A 60 18.86 -14.93 -0.48
C ARG A 60 19.08 -13.54 -1.08
N GLY A 61 18.07 -12.96 -1.73
CA GLY A 61 18.16 -11.69 -2.46
C GLY A 61 18.92 -11.79 -3.79
N ALA A 62 19.02 -12.99 -4.37
CA ALA A 62 19.69 -13.24 -5.64
C ALA A 62 18.81 -12.96 -6.87
N VAL A 63 17.48 -12.96 -6.70
CA VAL A 63 16.51 -12.66 -7.77
C VAL A 63 15.40 -11.71 -7.29
N ALA A 64 14.75 -11.03 -8.23
CA ALA A 64 13.57 -10.21 -7.96
C ALA A 64 12.29 -11.06 -7.92
N VAL A 65 11.26 -10.55 -7.22
CA VAL A 65 9.97 -11.25 -7.11
C VAL A 65 9.25 -11.38 -8.46
N ASP A 66 9.48 -10.46 -9.39
CA ASP A 66 8.82 -10.44 -10.71
C ASP A 66 9.10 -11.72 -11.50
N LEU A 67 10.32 -12.29 -11.37
CA LEU A 67 10.65 -13.58 -11.99
C LEU A 67 9.75 -14.72 -11.50
N LEU A 68 9.34 -14.70 -10.23
CA LEU A 68 8.40 -15.68 -9.68
C LEU A 68 6.98 -15.39 -10.14
N LEU A 69 6.57 -14.13 -10.23
CA LEU A 69 5.22 -13.76 -10.66
C LEU A 69 4.96 -14.14 -12.13
N GLU A 70 5.98 -14.03 -12.98
CA GLU A 70 5.91 -14.37 -14.41
C GLU A 70 6.19 -15.85 -14.71
N HIS A 71 6.71 -16.59 -13.73
CA HIS A 71 7.02 -18.01 -13.88
C HIS A 71 5.74 -18.86 -14.08
N PRO A 72 5.77 -19.96 -14.87
CA PRO A 72 4.60 -20.85 -15.06
C PRO A 72 3.86 -21.26 -13.78
N VAL A 73 4.60 -21.58 -12.71
CA VAL A 73 4.03 -21.87 -11.39
C VAL A 73 3.36 -20.64 -10.75
N GLY A 74 3.96 -19.46 -10.87
CA GLY A 74 3.35 -18.19 -10.43
C GLY A 74 2.04 -17.91 -11.16
N LEU A 75 2.01 -18.08 -12.48
CA LEU A 75 0.81 -17.95 -13.30
C LEU A 75 -0.26 -18.98 -12.94
N ALA A 76 0.13 -20.21 -12.61
CA ALA A 76 -0.78 -21.25 -12.14
C ALA A 76 -1.40 -20.87 -10.78
N LEU A 77 -0.59 -20.39 -9.83
CA LEU A 77 -1.07 -19.90 -8.54
C LEU A 77 -2.00 -18.67 -8.71
N GLU A 78 -1.68 -17.75 -9.63
CA GLU A 78 -2.54 -16.63 -9.98
C GLU A 78 -3.91 -17.11 -10.47
N ALA A 79 -3.94 -18.08 -11.38
CA ALA A 79 -5.17 -18.67 -11.89
C ALA A 79 -5.99 -19.35 -10.78
N ILE A 80 -5.34 -20.07 -9.87
CA ILE A 80 -5.97 -20.71 -8.70
C ILE A 80 -6.62 -19.65 -7.81
N LEU A 81 -5.90 -18.58 -7.47
CA LEU A 81 -6.43 -17.52 -6.63
C LEU A 81 -7.60 -16.79 -7.29
N LYS A 82 -7.52 -16.50 -8.59
CA LYS A 82 -8.65 -15.90 -9.34
C LYS A 82 -9.88 -16.79 -9.38
N ALA A 83 -9.68 -18.12 -9.45
CA ALA A 83 -10.75 -19.10 -9.44
C ALA A 83 -11.27 -19.45 -8.03
N PHE A 84 -10.71 -18.85 -6.97
CA PHE A 84 -11.14 -19.17 -5.61
C PHE A 84 -12.63 -18.82 -5.42
N PRO A 85 -13.48 -19.73 -4.89
CA PRO A 85 -14.94 -19.53 -4.97
C PRO A 85 -15.50 -18.36 -4.14
N ALA A 86 -14.76 -17.90 -3.12
CA ALA A 86 -15.15 -16.73 -2.34
C ALA A 86 -14.35 -15.50 -2.80
N PRO A 87 -15.01 -14.35 -3.02
CA PRO A 87 -14.31 -13.16 -3.45
C PRO A 87 -13.48 -12.53 -2.32
N PHE A 88 -12.47 -11.76 -2.72
CA PHE A 88 -11.55 -11.08 -1.81
C PHE A 88 -12.03 -9.66 -1.42
N GLN A 89 -11.46 -9.15 -0.32
CA GLN A 89 -11.67 -7.82 0.20
C GLN A 89 -10.39 -6.99 0.04
N ASP A 90 -10.42 -6.01 -0.87
CA ASP A 90 -9.38 -4.98 -0.94
C ASP A 90 -9.69 -3.89 0.09
N GLU A 91 -9.00 -3.95 1.22
CA GLU A 91 -9.24 -3.07 2.36
C GLU A 91 -8.50 -1.73 2.26
N HIS A 92 -7.74 -1.50 1.18
CA HIS A 92 -7.05 -0.24 0.96
C HIS A 92 -6.74 -0.07 -0.53
N THR A 93 -7.58 0.70 -1.23
CA THR A 93 -7.30 1.18 -2.59
C THR A 93 -7.62 2.67 -2.73
N HIS A 94 -6.80 3.40 -3.48
CA HIS A 94 -6.96 4.82 -3.77
C HIS A 94 -7.57 5.02 -5.16
N LEU A 95 -8.65 5.81 -5.25
CA LEU A 95 -9.36 6.05 -6.51
C LEU A 95 -8.42 6.47 -7.65
N THR A 96 -7.56 7.47 -7.42
CA THR A 96 -6.73 8.05 -8.48
C THR A 96 -5.61 7.12 -8.96
N GLY A 97 -5.15 6.16 -8.15
CA GLY A 97 -4.18 5.16 -8.59
C GLY A 97 -4.79 3.82 -8.97
N ALA A 98 -6.12 3.75 -9.03
CA ALA A 98 -6.89 2.56 -9.38
C ALA A 98 -7.55 2.66 -10.77
N LEU A 99 -7.38 3.80 -11.47
CA LEU A 99 -7.92 4.05 -12.81
C LEU A 99 -6.86 3.75 -13.87
N ASP A 100 -7.16 2.77 -14.73
CA ASP A 100 -6.28 2.34 -15.81
C ASP A 100 -6.37 3.25 -17.05
N ALA A 101 -5.48 2.98 -18.01
CA ALA A 101 -5.38 3.76 -19.23
C ALA A 101 -6.66 3.72 -20.08
N SER A 102 -7.41 2.61 -20.06
CA SER A 102 -8.66 2.48 -20.81
C SER A 102 -9.77 3.38 -20.27
N PHE A 103 -9.72 3.70 -18.97
CA PHE A 103 -10.61 4.69 -18.36
C PHE A 103 -10.16 6.13 -18.63
N VAL A 104 -8.86 6.39 -18.44
CA VAL A 104 -8.28 7.74 -18.45
C VAL A 104 -8.18 8.30 -19.87
N PHE A 105 -7.68 7.52 -20.82
CA PHE A 105 -7.40 7.98 -22.19
C PHE A 105 -8.58 8.65 -22.90
N PRO A 106 -9.77 8.03 -23.05
CA PRO A 106 -10.86 8.66 -23.78
C PRO A 106 -11.34 9.97 -23.14
N ARG A 107 -11.30 10.05 -21.80
CA ARG A 107 -11.68 11.27 -21.06
C ARG A 107 -10.62 12.35 -21.16
N LEU A 108 -9.35 11.96 -21.13
CA LEU A 108 -8.23 12.89 -21.28
C LEU A 108 -8.22 13.52 -22.67
N MET A 109 -8.52 12.75 -23.71
CA MET A 109 -8.63 13.28 -25.08
C MET A 109 -9.73 14.33 -25.20
N ALA A 110 -10.90 14.08 -24.59
CA ALA A 110 -11.97 15.08 -24.56
C ALA A 110 -11.55 16.41 -23.89
N LEU A 111 -10.61 16.37 -22.93
CA LEU A 111 -10.05 17.58 -22.31
C LEU A 111 -9.03 18.27 -23.23
N LEU A 112 -8.17 17.50 -23.90
CA LEU A 112 -7.14 18.01 -24.81
C LEU A 112 -7.70 18.51 -26.15
N GLU A 113 -8.93 18.16 -26.48
CA GLU A 113 -9.67 18.64 -27.66
C GLU A 113 -10.72 19.71 -27.27
N GLY A 114 -10.87 19.99 -25.98
CA GLY A 114 -11.88 20.89 -25.43
C GLY A 114 -11.45 22.37 -25.36
N PRO A 115 -12.33 23.24 -24.83
CA PRO A 115 -12.09 24.69 -24.77
C PRO A 115 -10.90 25.09 -23.88
N ASP A 116 -10.56 24.26 -22.90
CA ASP A 116 -9.47 24.49 -21.93
C ASP A 116 -8.19 23.71 -22.28
N ALA A 117 -8.07 23.20 -23.51
CA ALA A 117 -7.00 22.30 -23.94
C ALA A 117 -5.60 22.79 -23.57
N ASP A 118 -5.32 24.09 -23.74
CA ASP A 118 -4.02 24.69 -23.43
C ASP A 118 -3.68 24.59 -21.93
N ALA A 119 -4.66 24.77 -21.05
CA ALA A 119 -4.45 24.67 -19.59
C ALA A 119 -4.16 23.22 -19.18
N PHE A 120 -4.87 22.25 -19.78
CA PHE A 120 -4.61 20.82 -19.54
C PHE A 120 -3.24 20.40 -20.10
N ALA A 121 -2.90 20.82 -21.31
CA ALA A 121 -1.60 20.53 -21.93
C ALA A 121 -0.45 21.12 -21.12
N ALA A 122 -0.61 22.34 -20.59
CA ALA A 122 0.35 22.97 -19.71
C ALA A 122 0.53 22.16 -18.41
N LYS A 123 -0.56 21.71 -17.79
CA LYS A 123 -0.49 20.90 -16.56
C LYS A 123 0.19 19.55 -16.78
N ILE A 124 -0.12 18.88 -17.90
CA ILE A 124 0.54 17.61 -18.27
C ILE A 124 2.03 17.85 -18.51
N THR A 125 2.40 18.92 -19.19
CA THR A 125 3.81 19.27 -19.46
C THR A 125 4.56 19.61 -18.17
N GLU A 126 3.94 20.37 -17.25
CA GLU A 126 4.49 20.70 -15.94
C GLU A 126 4.83 19.42 -15.16
N VAL A 127 3.90 18.47 -15.13
CA VAL A 127 4.06 17.24 -14.34
C VAL A 127 4.94 16.23 -15.05
N TYR A 128 4.67 15.89 -16.30
CA TYR A 128 5.31 14.75 -16.98
C TYR A 128 6.45 15.15 -17.93
N GLY A 129 6.66 16.45 -18.15
CA GLY A 129 7.65 16.98 -19.08
C GLY A 129 7.10 17.15 -20.51
N PRO A 130 7.84 17.85 -21.39
CA PRO A 130 7.39 18.17 -22.76
C PRO A 130 7.16 16.93 -23.63
N GLU A 131 7.91 15.85 -23.40
CA GLU A 131 7.80 14.59 -24.13
C GLU A 131 6.55 13.77 -23.77
N ALA A 132 5.74 14.23 -22.80
CA ALA A 132 4.47 13.59 -22.47
C ALA A 132 3.42 13.81 -23.57
N LEU A 133 3.56 14.87 -24.36
CA LEU A 133 2.66 15.20 -25.46
C LEU A 133 3.36 14.99 -26.82
N PRO A 134 2.62 14.61 -27.88
CA PRO A 134 1.19 14.31 -27.89
C PRO A 134 0.87 12.93 -27.31
N ILE A 135 -0.24 12.81 -26.59
CA ILE A 135 -0.82 11.52 -26.19
C ILE A 135 -1.68 11.03 -27.36
N ARG A 136 -1.41 9.82 -27.88
CA ARG A 136 -2.09 9.28 -29.07
C ARG A 136 -2.82 7.97 -28.83
N SER A 137 -2.60 7.34 -27.67
CA SER A 137 -3.11 6.00 -27.38
C SER A 137 -3.24 5.74 -25.89
N GLU A 138 -4.00 4.69 -25.53
CA GLU A 138 -4.00 4.14 -24.17
C GLU A 138 -2.59 3.76 -23.72
N ALA A 139 -1.74 3.23 -24.61
CA ALA A 139 -0.36 2.88 -24.26
C ALA A 139 0.48 4.09 -23.83
N ASP A 140 0.25 5.27 -24.42
CA ASP A 140 0.91 6.50 -23.98
C ASP A 140 0.49 6.89 -22.56
N VAL A 141 -0.82 6.79 -22.25
CA VAL A 141 -1.36 7.05 -20.91
C VAL A 141 -0.83 6.03 -19.91
N ASP A 142 -0.86 4.74 -20.25
CA ASP A 142 -0.37 3.64 -19.40
C ASP A 142 1.09 3.88 -18.97
N ARG A 143 1.95 4.27 -19.92
CA ARG A 143 3.35 4.62 -19.65
C ARG A 143 3.52 5.83 -18.71
N LEU A 144 2.55 6.75 -18.68
CA LEU A 144 2.61 7.95 -17.85
C LEU A 144 2.08 7.71 -16.43
N ILE A 145 1.06 6.87 -16.28
CA ILE A 145 0.40 6.62 -14.99
C ILE A 145 1.06 5.52 -14.15
N ARG A 146 1.94 4.69 -14.75
CA ARG A 146 2.74 3.68 -14.03
C ARG A 146 4.04 4.23 -13.45
N LEU A 147 4.37 3.77 -12.25
CA LEU A 147 5.61 4.07 -11.56
C LEU A 147 6.81 3.48 -12.32
N LYS A 148 7.83 4.30 -12.54
CA LYS A 148 9.06 3.89 -13.24
C LYS A 148 10.21 3.80 -12.24
N GLY A 149 10.87 2.63 -12.14
CA GLY A 149 12.11 2.47 -11.35
C GLY A 149 12.07 3.08 -9.94
N ASN A 150 13.23 3.53 -9.45
CA ASN A 150 13.35 4.22 -8.15
C ASN A 150 12.82 5.66 -8.26
N THR A 151 11.51 5.82 -8.26
CA THR A 151 10.83 7.12 -8.18
C THR A 151 10.73 7.58 -6.71
N SER A 152 10.98 8.86 -6.43
CA SER A 152 10.78 9.41 -5.08
C SER A 152 9.29 9.48 -4.70
N PHE A 153 8.98 9.44 -3.41
CA PHE A 153 7.59 9.54 -2.93
C PHE A 153 6.86 10.78 -3.48
N ASP A 154 7.52 11.94 -3.49
CA ASP A 154 6.93 13.19 -4.02
C ASP A 154 6.60 13.08 -5.51
N ARG A 155 7.48 12.44 -6.28
CA ARG A 155 7.26 12.23 -7.71
C ARG A 155 6.17 11.20 -7.98
N TYR A 156 5.99 10.23 -7.09
CA TYR A 156 4.89 9.27 -7.15
C TYR A 156 3.52 9.95 -7.00
N LEU A 157 3.34 10.88 -6.06
CA LEU A 157 2.06 11.61 -5.89
C LEU A 157 1.65 12.38 -7.16
N GLN A 158 2.64 12.91 -7.87
CA GLN A 158 2.45 13.61 -9.14
C GLN A 158 2.01 12.68 -10.27
N GLN A 159 2.39 11.39 -10.26
CA GLN A 159 1.97 10.43 -11.30
C GLN A 159 0.46 10.18 -11.32
N LEU A 160 -0.24 10.50 -10.23
CA LEU A 160 -1.69 10.40 -10.13
C LEU A 160 -2.43 11.53 -10.87
N THR A 161 -1.71 12.50 -11.45
CA THR A 161 -2.29 13.72 -12.05
C THR A 161 -3.25 13.43 -13.19
N LEU A 162 -2.91 12.54 -14.14
CA LEU A 162 -3.82 12.25 -15.27
C LEU A 162 -5.19 11.73 -14.80
N ALA A 163 -5.20 10.85 -13.80
CA ALA A 163 -6.43 10.35 -13.20
C ALA A 163 -7.20 11.45 -12.46
N LYS A 164 -6.51 12.36 -11.77
CA LYS A 164 -7.13 13.54 -11.12
C LYS A 164 -7.81 14.46 -12.16
N LEU A 165 -7.18 14.69 -13.33
CA LEU A 165 -7.69 15.60 -14.36
C LEU A 165 -9.03 15.14 -14.96
N VAL A 166 -9.26 13.84 -15.10
CA VAL A 166 -10.47 13.30 -15.73
C VAL A 166 -11.67 13.17 -14.78
N LEU A 167 -11.46 13.32 -13.47
CA LEU A 167 -12.50 13.24 -12.44
C LEU A 167 -13.07 14.64 -12.14
N ARG A 168 -13.86 15.20 -13.06
CA ARG A 168 -14.30 16.61 -13.02
C ARG A 168 -15.72 16.83 -12.51
N ASP A 169 -16.56 15.81 -12.53
CA ASP A 169 -17.98 15.92 -12.18
C ASP A 169 -18.51 14.60 -11.59
N ARG A 170 -19.79 14.60 -11.22
CA ARG A 170 -20.49 13.42 -10.66
C ARG A 170 -20.47 12.23 -11.62
N GLU A 171 -20.68 12.45 -12.91
CA GLU A 171 -20.74 11.37 -13.91
C GLU A 171 -19.38 10.69 -14.08
N ALA A 172 -18.29 11.47 -14.09
CA ALA A 172 -16.94 10.95 -14.12
C ALA A 172 -16.64 10.08 -12.89
N HIS A 173 -17.08 10.48 -11.69
CA HIS A 173 -16.93 9.68 -10.48
C HIS A 173 -17.80 8.41 -10.52
N ALA A 174 -19.03 8.48 -11.03
CA ALA A 174 -19.87 7.30 -11.21
C ALA A 174 -19.27 6.31 -12.21
N ALA A 175 -18.77 6.79 -13.35
CA ALA A 175 -18.09 5.95 -14.32
C ALA A 175 -16.81 5.34 -13.73
N ALA A 176 -16.05 6.09 -12.94
CA ALA A 176 -14.83 5.62 -12.30
C ALA A 176 -15.09 4.49 -11.29
N ALA A 177 -16.09 4.66 -10.43
CA ALA A 177 -16.46 3.63 -9.45
C ALA A 177 -16.99 2.36 -10.13
N TYR A 178 -17.84 2.51 -11.15
CA TYR A 178 -18.30 1.36 -11.93
C TYR A 178 -17.13 0.63 -12.61
N HIS A 179 -16.26 1.37 -13.31
CA HIS A 179 -15.08 0.82 -13.99
C HIS A 179 -14.17 0.05 -13.04
N LEU A 180 -13.90 0.63 -11.87
CA LEU A 180 -13.08 0.00 -10.84
C LEU A 180 -13.72 -1.31 -10.38
N ALA A 181 -15.00 -1.28 -9.98
CA ALA A 181 -15.72 -2.44 -9.47
C ALA A 181 -15.76 -3.59 -10.48
N SER A 182 -16.16 -3.30 -11.73
CA SER A 182 -16.21 -4.30 -12.78
C SER A 182 -14.84 -4.89 -13.06
N THR A 183 -13.80 -4.05 -13.09
CA THR A 183 -12.44 -4.48 -13.39
C THR A 183 -11.90 -5.41 -12.32
N VAL A 184 -11.96 -5.02 -11.05
CA VAL A 184 -11.34 -5.80 -9.97
C VAL A 184 -12.10 -7.08 -9.65
N PHE A 185 -13.43 -7.06 -9.80
CA PHE A 185 -14.23 -8.26 -9.64
C PHE A 185 -13.94 -9.27 -10.74
N GLN A 186 -14.04 -8.84 -12.01
CA GLN A 186 -13.93 -9.75 -13.16
C GLN A 186 -12.50 -10.24 -13.37
N LYS A 187 -11.49 -9.40 -13.15
CA LYS A 187 -10.09 -9.75 -13.43
C LYS A 187 -9.35 -10.34 -12.23
N PHE A 188 -9.75 -9.98 -11.01
CA PHE A 188 -8.97 -10.28 -9.79
C PHE A 188 -9.80 -10.88 -8.65
N ASN A 189 -11.07 -11.21 -8.89
CA ASN A 189 -11.98 -11.82 -7.90
C ASN A 189 -12.13 -10.98 -6.62
N VAL A 190 -12.05 -9.66 -6.73
CA VAL A 190 -12.25 -8.74 -5.61
C VAL A 190 -13.73 -8.37 -5.52
N GLY A 191 -14.41 -8.91 -4.51
CA GLY A 191 -15.83 -8.69 -4.25
C GLY A 191 -16.11 -7.59 -3.24
N LYS A 192 -15.09 -7.03 -2.60
CA LYS A 192 -15.27 -5.85 -1.77
C LYS A 192 -14.13 -4.87 -1.97
N VAL A 193 -14.48 -3.61 -2.19
CA VAL A 193 -13.50 -2.51 -2.30
C VAL A 193 -13.76 -1.49 -1.21
N ARG A 194 -12.76 -1.23 -0.36
CA ARG A 194 -12.70 0.01 0.41
C ARG A 194 -11.97 1.08 -0.40
N LEU A 195 -12.74 2.03 -0.91
CA LEU A 195 -12.25 3.09 -1.78
C LEU A 195 -11.90 4.35 -0.99
N LYS A 196 -10.65 4.80 -1.13
CA LYS A 196 -10.13 6.04 -0.57
C LYS A 196 -10.14 7.12 -1.63
N PHE A 197 -10.63 8.30 -1.27
CA PHE A 197 -10.70 9.45 -2.17
C PHE A 197 -10.68 10.76 -1.38
N SER A 198 -10.14 11.81 -1.99
CA SER A 198 -10.19 13.16 -1.40
C SER A 198 -11.59 13.75 -1.58
N LEU A 199 -12.21 14.18 -0.48
CA LEU A 199 -13.51 14.85 -0.49
C LEU A 199 -13.42 16.26 -1.08
N SER A 200 -12.32 16.96 -0.78
CA SER A 200 -11.93 18.24 -1.36
C SER A 200 -10.54 18.11 -1.98
N ARG A 201 -10.32 18.82 -3.09
CA ARG A 201 -9.00 18.93 -3.74
C ARG A 201 -8.39 20.33 -3.60
N ALA A 202 -8.99 21.19 -2.78
CA ALA A 202 -8.47 22.52 -2.52
C ALA A 202 -7.08 22.44 -1.86
N THR A 203 -6.16 23.26 -2.36
CA THR A 203 -4.76 23.26 -1.93
C THR A 203 -4.14 24.62 -2.25
N THR A 204 -3.16 25.05 -1.43
CA THR A 204 -2.33 26.22 -1.74
C THR A 204 -1.10 25.85 -2.57
N ASP A 205 -0.89 24.57 -2.84
CA ASP A 205 0.23 24.07 -3.65
C ASP A 205 -0.12 24.16 -5.14
N ALA A 206 0.57 25.06 -5.86
CA ALA A 206 0.40 25.27 -7.29
C ALA A 206 0.72 24.01 -8.13
N VAL A 207 1.60 23.13 -7.65
CA VAL A 207 1.93 21.88 -8.36
C VAL A 207 0.81 20.86 -8.23
N GLU A 208 0.07 20.86 -7.12
CA GLU A 208 -1.07 19.97 -6.92
C GLU A 208 -2.41 20.54 -7.42
N SER A 209 -2.48 21.85 -7.69
CA SER A 209 -3.71 22.49 -8.21
C SER A 209 -4.03 22.00 -9.63
N LEU A 210 -5.32 21.83 -9.91
CA LEU A 210 -5.83 21.32 -11.18
C LEU A 210 -6.55 22.45 -11.95
N PRO A 211 -6.47 22.47 -13.28
CA PRO A 211 -7.23 23.42 -14.08
C PRO A 211 -8.74 23.12 -14.04
N GLY A 212 -9.55 24.19 -14.11
CA GLY A 212 -11.02 24.13 -14.15
C GLY A 212 -11.69 24.26 -12.78
N GLU A 213 -13.02 24.23 -12.78
CA GLU A 213 -13.81 24.31 -11.55
C GLU A 213 -13.65 23.06 -10.67
N ALA A 214 -13.61 23.27 -9.36
CA ALA A 214 -13.55 22.18 -8.40
C ALA A 214 -14.89 21.45 -8.30
N VAL A 215 -14.86 20.12 -8.41
CA VAL A 215 -16.02 19.26 -8.16
C VAL A 215 -16.48 19.38 -6.71
N SER A 216 -17.79 19.44 -6.49
CA SER A 216 -18.34 19.54 -5.14
C SER A 216 -18.15 18.23 -4.36
N PRO A 217 -17.94 18.28 -3.02
CA PRO A 217 -17.95 17.09 -2.17
C PRO A 217 -19.18 16.18 -2.34
N GLU A 218 -20.34 16.78 -2.57
CA GLU A 218 -21.60 16.08 -2.80
C GLU A 218 -21.56 15.26 -4.09
N ASP A 219 -21.10 15.86 -5.18
CA ASP A 219 -21.01 15.21 -6.49
C ASP A 219 -19.97 14.08 -6.52
N VAL A 220 -18.84 14.26 -5.83
CA VAL A 220 -17.86 13.18 -5.65
C VAL A 220 -18.51 11.99 -4.95
N LEU A 221 -19.13 12.23 -3.80
CA LEU A 221 -19.66 11.16 -2.95
C LEU A 221 -20.85 10.44 -3.61
N LEU A 222 -21.79 11.19 -4.18
CA LEU A 222 -22.94 10.64 -4.87
C LEU A 222 -22.54 9.92 -6.15
N GLY A 223 -21.61 10.47 -6.93
CA GLY A 223 -21.12 9.82 -8.14
C GLY A 223 -20.49 8.47 -7.83
N LEU A 224 -19.54 8.42 -6.88
CA LEU A 224 -18.91 7.15 -6.48
C LEU A 224 -19.94 6.11 -6.00
N HIS A 225 -20.89 6.52 -5.17
CA HIS A 225 -21.96 5.64 -4.71
C HIS A 225 -22.82 5.12 -5.88
N GLU A 226 -23.23 5.98 -6.81
CA GLU A 226 -24.04 5.59 -7.97
C GLU A 226 -23.34 4.56 -8.85
N GLY A 227 -22.05 4.76 -9.14
CA GLY A 227 -21.24 3.85 -9.93
C GLY A 227 -21.14 2.46 -9.30
N PHE A 228 -20.82 2.40 -8.01
CA PHE A 228 -20.74 1.13 -7.29
C PHE A 228 -22.09 0.45 -7.15
N MET A 229 -23.16 1.20 -6.82
CA MET A 229 -24.51 0.63 -6.72
C MET A 229 -25.00 0.09 -8.07
N ARG A 230 -24.62 0.74 -9.19
CA ARG A 230 -24.92 0.22 -10.52
C ARG A 230 -24.28 -1.15 -10.73
N TYR A 231 -23.00 -1.30 -10.44
CA TYR A 231 -22.32 -2.59 -10.57
C TYR A 231 -22.85 -3.64 -9.58
N GLN A 232 -23.11 -3.27 -8.33
CA GLN A 232 -23.70 -4.18 -7.32
C GLN A 232 -25.07 -4.74 -7.74
N ARG A 233 -25.86 -4.01 -8.54
CA ARG A 233 -27.12 -4.53 -9.11
C ARG A 233 -26.88 -5.62 -10.16
N GLU A 234 -25.77 -5.54 -10.88
CA GLU A 234 -25.37 -6.52 -11.90
C GLU A 234 -24.68 -7.75 -11.24
N GLU A 235 -23.91 -7.53 -10.19
CA GLU A 235 -23.22 -8.55 -9.41
C GLU A 235 -23.49 -8.35 -7.90
N PRO A 236 -24.54 -9.00 -7.34
CA PRO A 236 -24.93 -8.83 -5.94
C PRO A 236 -23.89 -9.31 -4.91
N ARG A 237 -22.88 -10.09 -5.32
CA ARG A 237 -21.76 -10.46 -4.44
C ARG A 237 -20.75 -9.34 -4.24
N PHE A 238 -20.80 -8.29 -5.05
CA PHE A 238 -19.94 -7.13 -4.91
C PHE A 238 -20.44 -6.21 -3.79
N ASP A 239 -19.53 -5.68 -2.98
CA ASP A 239 -19.78 -4.71 -1.93
C ASP A 239 -18.69 -3.63 -1.90
N PHE A 240 -18.91 -2.54 -1.18
CA PHE A 240 -17.97 -1.45 -1.12
C PHE A 240 -18.11 -0.59 0.13
N VAL A 241 -17.03 0.10 0.47
CA VAL A 241 -16.98 1.16 1.48
C VAL A 241 -16.34 2.39 0.85
N LEU A 242 -16.94 3.56 1.07
CA LEU A 242 -16.43 4.86 0.69
C LEU A 242 -15.75 5.50 1.89
N SER A 243 -14.46 5.80 1.74
CA SER A 243 -13.62 6.40 2.78
C SER A 243 -13.10 7.78 2.36
N PRO A 244 -13.81 8.87 2.71
CA PRO A 244 -13.27 10.22 2.60
C PRO A 244 -11.90 10.32 3.28
N SER A 245 -10.94 10.87 2.56
CA SER A 245 -9.54 10.90 2.97
C SER A 245 -9.04 12.32 3.15
N PHE A 246 -8.36 12.58 4.26
CA PHE A 246 -7.80 13.89 4.62
C PHE A 246 -6.29 13.91 4.41
N ARG A 247 -5.78 14.95 3.74
CA ARG A 247 -4.35 15.11 3.47
C ARG A 247 -3.59 15.62 4.71
N LYS A 248 -2.38 15.12 4.94
CA LYS A 248 -1.53 15.47 6.11
C LYS A 248 -0.66 16.70 5.91
N GLU A 249 -0.38 17.06 4.67
CA GLU A 249 0.48 18.19 4.30
C GLU A 249 -0.13 19.51 4.78
N ALA A 250 0.70 20.43 5.28
CA ALA A 250 0.24 21.70 5.85
C ALA A 250 -0.37 22.64 4.80
N THR A 251 0.02 22.48 3.53
CA THR A 251 -0.44 23.27 2.38
C THR A 251 -1.77 22.78 1.80
N PHE A 252 -2.27 21.62 2.24
CA PHE A 252 -3.46 21.00 1.67
C PHE A 252 -4.72 21.44 2.42
N PHE A 253 -5.12 22.69 2.19
CA PHE A 253 -6.39 23.25 2.67
C PHE A 253 -6.86 24.40 1.75
N ASP A 254 -8.13 24.74 1.85
CA ASP A 254 -8.72 25.90 1.16
C ASP A 254 -8.39 27.21 1.89
N ALA A 255 -7.28 27.85 1.50
CA ALA A 255 -6.84 29.12 2.08
C ALA A 255 -7.64 30.34 1.58
N GLU A 256 -8.48 30.20 0.55
CA GLU A 256 -9.37 31.27 0.12
C GLU A 256 -10.53 31.43 1.10
N ARG A 257 -11.00 30.31 1.67
CA ARG A 257 -12.14 30.28 2.59
C ARG A 257 -11.78 30.18 4.07
N PHE A 258 -10.65 29.54 4.40
CA PHE A 258 -10.27 29.26 5.77
C PHE A 258 -8.91 29.84 6.13
N SER A 259 -8.77 30.30 7.37
CA SER A 259 -7.51 30.88 7.85
C SER A 259 -6.47 29.83 8.22
N SER A 260 -6.91 28.59 8.41
CA SER A 260 -6.06 27.47 8.79
C SER A 260 -6.59 26.14 8.27
N LYS A 261 -5.69 25.17 8.16
CA LYS A 261 -6.03 23.77 7.87
C LYS A 261 -6.98 23.16 8.90
N GLN A 262 -6.85 23.54 10.18
CA GLN A 262 -7.76 23.07 11.23
C GLN A 262 -9.21 23.49 10.95
N GLU A 263 -9.43 24.74 10.51
CA GLU A 263 -10.76 25.25 10.19
C GLU A 263 -11.35 24.54 8.96
N ASP A 264 -10.57 24.39 7.89
CA ASP A 264 -10.99 23.64 6.70
C ASP A 264 -11.32 22.18 7.05
N PHE A 265 -10.46 21.49 7.80
CA PHE A 265 -10.72 20.12 8.24
C PHE A 265 -12.02 20.00 9.04
N LEU A 266 -12.28 20.91 9.99
CA LEU A 266 -13.55 20.93 10.73
C LEU A 266 -14.76 21.21 9.83
N HIS A 267 -14.58 22.04 8.81
CA HIS A 267 -15.61 22.27 7.79
C HIS A 267 -15.89 20.99 7.01
N GLN A 268 -14.85 20.29 6.52
CA GLN A 268 -15.01 19.02 5.79
C GLN A 268 -15.71 17.95 6.66
N VAL A 269 -15.38 17.85 7.96
CA VAL A 269 -16.08 16.96 8.90
C VAL A 269 -17.57 17.30 8.97
N LYS A 270 -17.91 18.58 9.08
CA LYS A 270 -19.30 19.03 9.09
C LYS A 270 -20.00 18.72 7.76
N THR A 271 -19.33 18.94 6.62
CA THR A 271 -19.84 18.62 5.29
C THR A 271 -20.18 17.13 5.17
N ILE A 272 -19.33 16.22 5.66
CA ILE A 272 -19.63 14.78 5.68
C ILE A 272 -20.92 14.51 6.48
N GLN A 273 -21.05 15.09 7.68
CA GLN A 273 -22.24 14.90 8.52
C GLN A 273 -23.52 15.41 7.84
N GLU A 274 -23.47 16.62 7.26
CA GLU A 274 -24.60 17.21 6.53
C GLU A 274 -24.99 16.38 5.30
N LEU A 275 -24.01 15.82 4.58
CA LEU A 275 -24.28 14.92 3.45
C LEU A 275 -24.97 13.62 3.91
N LEU A 276 -24.56 13.05 5.04
CA LEU A 276 -25.21 11.84 5.59
C LEU A 276 -26.59 12.12 6.20
N GLU A 277 -26.90 13.36 6.55
CA GLU A 277 -28.25 13.78 6.94
C GLU A 277 -29.13 13.99 5.70
N LYS A 278 -28.60 14.67 4.68
CA LYS A 278 -29.28 14.94 3.41
C LYS A 278 -29.55 13.65 2.62
N HIS A 279 -28.62 12.70 2.66
CA HIS A 279 -28.67 11.43 1.92
C HIS A 279 -28.47 10.23 2.85
N PRO A 280 -29.51 9.83 3.62
CA PRO A 280 -29.37 8.78 4.65
C PRO A 280 -28.89 7.42 4.14
N PHE A 281 -29.15 7.09 2.87
CA PHE A 281 -28.70 5.84 2.25
C PHE A 281 -27.17 5.70 2.20
N LEU A 282 -26.43 6.82 2.28
CA LEU A 282 -24.98 6.80 2.30
C LEU A 282 -24.41 6.22 3.60
N ARG A 283 -25.17 6.21 4.71
CA ARG A 283 -24.69 5.76 6.03
C ARG A 283 -24.25 4.30 6.05
N GLU A 284 -24.74 3.48 5.13
CA GLU A 284 -24.34 2.08 5.02
C GLU A 284 -23.03 1.88 4.25
N LYS A 285 -22.59 2.90 3.49
CA LYS A 285 -21.42 2.83 2.61
C LYS A 285 -20.30 3.77 3.03
N VAL A 286 -20.60 4.86 3.73
CA VAL A 286 -19.63 5.82 4.25
C VAL A 286 -19.41 5.53 5.73
N LEU A 287 -18.56 4.53 5.99
CA LEU A 287 -18.41 3.92 7.32
C LEU A 287 -17.14 4.38 8.07
N ASP A 288 -16.17 4.90 7.33
CA ASP A 288 -14.89 5.29 7.88
C ASP A 288 -14.30 6.49 7.12
N VAL A 289 -13.26 7.07 7.72
CA VAL A 289 -12.42 8.09 7.09
C VAL A 289 -10.96 7.69 7.20
N ASP A 290 -10.12 8.31 6.38
CA ASP A 290 -8.68 8.04 6.37
C ASP A 290 -7.83 9.32 6.44
N THR A 291 -6.55 9.16 6.78
CA THR A 291 -5.52 10.20 6.58
C THR A 291 -4.48 9.72 5.60
N VAL A 292 -4.12 10.54 4.62
CA VAL A 292 -3.27 10.17 3.49
C VAL A 292 -2.25 11.29 3.21
N GLY A 293 -1.28 11.05 2.32
CA GLY A 293 -0.23 12.03 1.97
C GLY A 293 1.07 11.84 2.75
N ASP A 294 2.03 12.75 2.55
CA ASP A 294 3.37 12.63 3.13
C ASP A 294 3.36 12.74 4.66
N GLU A 295 3.98 11.77 5.31
CA GLU A 295 4.03 11.65 6.77
C GLU A 295 5.43 11.80 7.35
N ARG A 296 6.47 11.99 6.51
CA ARG A 296 7.85 12.14 6.98
C ARG A 296 7.99 13.25 8.01
N GLN A 297 7.23 14.35 7.87
CA GLN A 297 7.20 15.45 8.84
C GLN A 297 6.04 15.36 9.84
N HIS A 298 5.16 14.35 9.77
CA HIS A 298 3.93 14.26 10.55
C HIS A 298 4.06 13.33 11.79
N TYR A 299 4.95 13.67 12.73
CA TYR A 299 5.22 12.80 13.90
C TYR A 299 5.13 13.50 15.28
N ARG A 300 4.96 14.83 15.33
CA ARG A 300 4.89 15.58 16.59
C ARG A 300 3.44 15.65 17.07
N LYS A 301 3.23 15.61 18.39
CA LYS A 301 1.88 15.71 18.99
C LYS A 301 1.06 16.89 18.46
N ALA A 302 1.69 18.05 18.24
CA ALA A 302 1.04 19.23 17.69
C ALA A 302 0.36 18.98 16.33
N HIS A 303 0.93 18.13 15.47
CA HIS A 303 0.33 17.80 14.18
C HIS A 303 -0.97 16.99 14.36
N PHE A 304 -1.02 16.11 15.36
CA PHE A 304 -2.20 15.32 15.67
C PHE A 304 -3.28 16.16 16.37
N GLU A 305 -2.89 17.15 17.17
CA GLU A 305 -3.84 18.07 17.82
C GLU A 305 -4.66 18.91 16.83
N GLU A 306 -4.09 19.24 15.66
CA GLU A 306 -4.78 19.95 14.58
C GLU A 306 -6.09 19.25 14.16
N MET A 307 -6.04 17.92 13.98
CA MET A 307 -7.17 17.12 13.52
C MET A 307 -7.95 16.41 14.64
N ARG A 308 -7.50 16.51 15.90
CA ARG A 308 -8.08 15.75 17.02
C ARG A 308 -9.58 16.01 17.20
N LEU A 309 -10.00 17.27 17.18
CA LEU A 309 -11.40 17.64 17.43
C LEU A 309 -12.33 17.10 16.33
N GLY A 310 -11.94 17.19 15.06
CA GLY A 310 -12.74 16.69 13.95
C GLY A 310 -12.91 15.17 13.99
N PHE A 311 -11.84 14.42 14.28
CA PHE A 311 -11.96 12.97 14.46
C PHE A 311 -12.84 12.57 15.62
N ARG A 312 -12.81 13.30 16.75
CA ARG A 312 -13.74 13.05 17.86
C ARG A 312 -15.21 13.26 17.46
N LYS A 313 -15.49 14.27 16.64
CA LYS A 313 -16.84 14.49 16.10
C LYS A 313 -17.28 13.35 15.18
N LEU A 314 -16.41 12.90 14.28
CA LEU A 314 -16.70 11.75 13.40
C LEU A 314 -16.92 10.46 14.18
N GLN A 315 -16.08 10.17 15.18
CA GLN A 315 -16.24 9.01 16.06
C GLN A 315 -17.55 9.06 16.85
N PHE A 316 -17.95 10.25 17.34
CA PHE A 316 -19.25 10.43 18.00
C PHE A 316 -20.42 10.15 17.04
N SER A 317 -20.23 10.37 15.74
CA SER A 317 -21.17 9.99 14.67
C SER A 317 -21.04 8.53 14.22
N GLY A 318 -20.21 7.71 14.87
CA GLY A 318 -20.06 6.28 14.59
C GLY A 318 -19.04 5.92 13.51
N PHE A 319 -18.23 6.85 13.05
CA PHE A 319 -17.17 6.57 12.09
C PHE A 319 -16.01 5.81 12.72
N ARG A 320 -15.46 4.86 11.97
CA ARG A 320 -14.11 4.35 12.21
C ARG A 320 -13.08 5.31 11.64
N ILE A 321 -11.95 5.47 12.33
CA ILE A 321 -10.83 6.30 11.90
C ILE A 321 -9.69 5.39 11.47
N ARG A 322 -9.29 5.52 10.21
CA ARG A 322 -8.13 4.80 9.65
C ARG A 322 -7.03 5.80 9.32
N SER A 323 -5.79 5.34 9.29
CA SER A 323 -4.67 6.28 9.15
C SER A 323 -3.43 5.60 8.59
N HIS A 324 -2.90 6.12 7.48
CA HIS A 324 -1.49 5.90 7.13
C HIS A 324 -0.62 6.37 8.27
N HIS A 325 0.23 5.52 8.83
CA HIS A 325 1.33 5.93 9.70
C HIS A 325 2.42 4.86 9.70
N GLY A 326 3.67 5.29 9.66
CA GLY A 326 4.80 4.38 9.69
C GLY A 326 5.04 3.66 8.37
N GLU A 327 4.52 4.18 7.26
CA GLU A 327 4.90 3.83 5.89
C GLU A 327 6.22 4.52 5.52
N THR A 328 6.26 5.85 5.65
CA THR A 328 7.45 6.67 5.43
C THR A 328 7.75 7.45 6.71
N TRP A 329 9.00 7.79 6.95
CA TRP A 329 9.36 8.46 8.21
C TRP A 329 10.66 9.25 8.08
N ARG A 330 10.82 10.23 8.99
CA ARG A 330 12.06 10.98 9.17
C ARG A 330 13.18 10.10 9.73
N THR A 331 12.91 9.45 10.85
CA THR A 331 13.76 8.42 11.48
C THR A 331 12.87 7.27 11.95
N LEU A 332 13.43 6.07 12.11
CA LEU A 332 12.65 4.90 12.52
C LEU A 332 11.91 5.15 13.84
N ARG A 333 12.58 5.79 14.81
CA ARG A 333 11.97 6.19 16.08
C ARG A 333 10.76 7.12 15.89
N ARG A 334 10.84 8.08 14.95
CA ARG A 334 9.73 8.98 14.64
C ARG A 334 8.60 8.31 13.90
N GLY A 335 8.87 7.31 13.06
CA GLY A 335 7.85 6.46 12.45
C GLY A 335 7.02 5.75 13.52
N VAL A 336 7.68 5.06 14.45
CA VAL A 336 7.03 4.41 15.60
C VAL A 336 6.26 5.43 16.46
N GLN A 337 6.83 6.62 16.67
CA GLN A 337 6.16 7.70 17.39
C GLN A 337 4.89 8.21 16.71
N ALA A 338 4.89 8.33 15.39
CA ALA A 338 3.73 8.79 14.65
C ALA A 338 2.56 7.79 14.79
N VAL A 339 2.85 6.49 14.72
CA VAL A 339 1.86 5.44 14.99
C VAL A 339 1.29 5.53 16.41
N ASP A 340 2.16 5.69 17.41
CA ASP A 340 1.71 5.82 18.81
C ASP A 340 0.84 7.06 19.03
N ASN A 341 1.19 8.18 18.40
CA ASN A 341 0.39 9.39 18.44
C ASN A 341 -0.97 9.21 17.76
N ALA A 342 -1.03 8.57 16.59
CA ALA A 342 -2.29 8.28 15.91
C ALA A 342 -3.23 7.46 16.80
N MET A 343 -2.70 6.40 17.41
CA MET A 343 -3.45 5.53 18.31
C MET A 343 -3.91 6.22 19.60
N ASN A 344 -3.08 7.08 20.20
CA ASN A 344 -3.39 7.70 21.50
C ASN A 344 -4.11 9.05 21.40
N ILE A 345 -3.93 9.79 20.31
CA ILE A 345 -4.52 11.11 20.12
C ILE A 345 -5.74 11.02 19.21
N TRP A 346 -5.67 10.30 18.09
CA TRP A 346 -6.83 10.13 17.19
C TRP A 346 -7.70 8.93 17.54
N HIS A 347 -7.17 7.93 18.24
CA HIS A 347 -7.87 6.67 18.51
C HIS A 347 -8.29 5.98 17.21
N ILE A 348 -7.30 5.74 16.35
CA ILE A 348 -7.52 5.02 15.10
C ILE A 348 -7.98 3.58 15.38
N ASP A 349 -8.86 3.07 14.53
CA ASP A 349 -9.34 1.69 14.51
C ASP A 349 -8.47 0.81 13.61
N THR A 350 -7.80 1.40 12.61
CA THR A 350 -6.93 0.67 11.69
C THR A 350 -5.73 1.51 11.28
N LEU A 351 -4.56 0.90 11.36
CA LEU A 351 -3.29 1.43 10.86
C LEU A 351 -3.07 0.96 9.42
N GLU A 352 -2.89 1.90 8.49
CA GLU A 352 -2.51 1.59 7.12
C GLU A 352 -0.97 1.53 7.02
N HIS A 353 -0.44 0.52 6.31
CA HIS A 353 0.97 0.18 6.17
C HIS A 353 1.64 -0.28 7.48
N GLY A 354 1.84 0.62 8.45
CA GLY A 354 2.44 0.28 9.75
C GLY A 354 3.87 -0.27 9.71
N VAL A 355 4.58 -0.12 8.60
CA VAL A 355 5.90 -0.73 8.33
C VAL A 355 6.93 -0.44 9.42
N SER A 356 6.96 0.76 9.98
CA SER A 356 7.87 1.15 11.06
C SER A 356 7.71 0.27 12.32
N LEU A 357 6.58 -0.43 12.48
CA LEU A 357 6.36 -1.40 13.54
C LEU A 357 6.89 -2.81 13.22
N GLY A 358 7.26 -3.10 11.97
CA GLY A 358 7.75 -4.40 11.52
C GLY A 358 9.23 -4.44 11.10
N VAL A 359 9.88 -3.28 10.94
CA VAL A 359 11.33 -3.20 10.65
C VAL A 359 12.13 -3.75 11.84
N ASN A 360 13.10 -4.64 11.60
CA ASN A 360 14.06 -5.07 12.61
C ASN A 360 15.05 -3.93 12.93
N PRO A 361 15.01 -3.32 14.13
CA PRO A 361 15.84 -2.14 14.40
C PRO A 361 17.34 -2.46 14.43
N ASN A 362 17.74 -3.66 14.86
CA ASN A 362 19.16 -4.05 14.89
C ASN A 362 19.75 -4.13 13.48
N PHE A 363 19.02 -4.75 12.55
CA PHE A 363 19.43 -4.81 11.14
C PHE A 363 19.45 -3.40 10.52
N TYR A 364 18.37 -2.64 10.72
CA TYR A 364 18.21 -1.29 10.21
C TYR A 364 19.36 -0.35 10.62
N PHE A 365 19.63 -0.22 11.92
CA PHE A 365 20.70 0.65 12.40
C PHE A 365 22.09 0.12 12.08
N HIS A 366 22.25 -1.18 11.82
CA HIS A 366 23.51 -1.69 11.30
C HIS A 366 23.73 -1.28 9.85
N MET A 367 22.70 -1.27 9.00
CA MET A 367 22.82 -0.73 7.64
C MET A 367 23.15 0.78 7.65
N VAL A 368 22.54 1.56 8.55
CA VAL A 368 22.89 2.98 8.74
C VAL A 368 24.37 3.09 9.09
N PHE A 369 24.86 2.31 10.05
CA PHE A 369 26.27 2.26 10.42
C PHE A 369 27.18 1.94 9.22
N GLU A 370 26.90 0.87 8.46
CA GLU A 370 27.73 0.47 7.31
C GLU A 370 27.81 1.56 6.24
N ARG A 371 26.68 2.19 5.91
CA ARG A 371 26.63 3.28 4.92
C ARG A 371 27.38 4.53 5.39
N THR A 372 27.19 4.91 6.65
CA THR A 372 27.92 6.02 7.27
C THR A 372 29.43 5.75 7.31
N MET A 373 29.84 4.55 7.70
CA MET A 373 31.26 4.19 7.74
C MET A 373 31.87 4.11 6.35
N ALA A 374 31.13 3.66 5.33
CA ALA A 374 31.60 3.67 3.95
C ALA A 374 31.91 5.10 3.46
N GLN A 375 31.07 6.09 3.79
CA GLN A 375 31.35 7.51 3.52
C GLN A 375 32.57 7.99 4.33
N ASN A 376 32.61 7.69 5.63
CA ASN A 376 33.71 8.06 6.50
C ASN A 376 35.07 7.52 6.02
N PHE A 377 35.13 6.28 5.53
CA PHE A 377 36.35 5.69 4.97
C PHE A 377 36.82 6.38 3.69
N ARG A 378 35.90 6.97 2.92
CA ARG A 378 36.22 7.80 1.75
C ARG A 378 36.56 9.25 2.11
N GLY A 379 36.46 9.63 3.39
CA GLY A 379 36.62 11.02 3.84
C GLY A 379 35.44 11.92 3.45
N GLU A 380 34.28 11.32 3.18
CA GLU A 380 33.05 12.03 2.83
C GLU A 380 32.24 12.27 4.10
N GLY A 381 31.82 13.52 4.31
CA GLY A 381 30.92 13.90 5.39
C GLY A 381 29.48 13.47 5.09
N VAL A 382 28.78 12.96 6.11
CA VAL A 382 27.36 12.62 5.97
C VAL A 382 26.53 13.90 5.92
N ASP A 383 25.72 14.07 4.87
CA ASP A 383 24.78 15.19 4.76
C ASP A 383 23.75 15.14 5.91
N PRO A 384 23.65 16.16 6.78
CA PRO A 384 22.66 16.21 7.86
C PRO A 384 21.20 16.12 7.38
N ALA A 385 20.91 16.51 6.13
CA ALA A 385 19.57 16.42 5.55
C ALA A 385 19.26 15.02 5.01
N SER A 386 20.27 14.18 4.76
CA SER A 386 20.10 12.79 4.32
C SER A 386 19.41 11.94 5.39
N ARG A 387 18.88 10.77 4.98
CA ARG A 387 18.29 9.80 5.90
C ARG A 387 19.29 9.38 6.98
N GLU A 388 20.50 9.03 6.58
CA GLU A 388 21.58 8.66 7.50
C GLU A 388 21.92 9.81 8.46
N GLY A 389 22.02 11.05 7.96
CA GLY A 389 22.27 12.23 8.80
C GLY A 389 21.18 12.46 9.85
N GLN A 390 19.91 12.28 9.47
CA GLN A 390 18.77 12.41 10.39
C GLN A 390 18.75 11.30 11.45
N GLU A 391 19.06 10.05 11.08
CA GLU A 391 19.18 8.94 12.03
C GLU A 391 20.34 9.14 13.00
N LEU A 392 21.50 9.60 12.52
CA LEU A 392 22.65 9.95 13.36
C LEU A 392 22.25 11.03 14.36
N ALA A 393 21.56 12.09 13.94
CA ALA A 393 21.15 13.18 14.83
C ALA A 393 20.26 12.75 16.01
N GLU A 394 19.56 11.61 15.91
CA GLU A 394 18.70 11.09 16.99
C GLU A 394 19.38 10.07 17.90
N MET A 395 20.62 9.66 17.60
CA MET A 395 21.39 8.80 18.50
C MET A 395 21.90 9.58 19.72
N ASN A 396 22.15 8.87 20.81
CA ASN A 396 22.66 9.47 22.04
C ASN A 396 24.19 9.68 21.99
N TRP A 397 24.61 10.85 21.51
CA TRP A 397 26.02 11.26 21.45
C TRP A 397 26.53 11.98 22.70
N SER A 398 25.72 12.13 23.76
CA SER A 398 26.05 13.00 24.91
C SER A 398 27.42 12.74 25.55
N ARG A 399 27.91 11.49 25.48
CA ARG A 399 29.23 11.10 26.01
C ARG A 399 30.37 11.16 25.01
N GLN A 400 30.07 11.25 23.72
CA GLN A 400 31.03 11.19 22.61
C GLN A 400 30.59 12.13 21.45
N PRO A 401 30.34 13.44 21.70
CA PRO A 401 29.86 14.36 20.67
C PRO A 401 30.84 14.54 19.51
N GLU A 402 32.13 14.33 19.76
CA GLU A 402 33.20 14.44 18.77
C GLU A 402 33.07 13.42 17.63
N ILE A 403 32.58 12.20 17.91
CA ILE A 403 32.39 11.18 16.88
C ILE A 403 31.33 11.64 15.87
N HIS A 404 30.22 12.19 16.35
CA HIS A 404 29.17 12.72 15.48
C HIS A 404 29.68 13.86 14.60
N THR A 405 30.40 14.82 15.18
CA THR A 405 31.00 15.94 14.44
C THR A 405 31.94 15.45 13.35
N LYS A 406 32.79 14.47 13.66
CA LYS A 406 33.71 13.86 12.68
C LYS A 406 32.98 13.18 11.52
N LEU A 407 31.92 12.42 11.81
CA LEU A 407 31.10 11.76 10.79
C LEU A 407 30.46 12.78 9.83
N LEU A 408 29.97 13.92 10.34
CA LEU A 408 29.41 14.98 9.49
C LEU A 408 30.49 15.73 8.70
N ALA A 409 31.69 15.87 9.25
CA ALA A 409 32.81 16.56 8.61
C ALA A 409 33.58 15.69 7.60
N GLY A 410 33.36 14.38 7.57
CA GLY A 410 34.15 13.44 6.77
C GLY A 410 35.52 13.13 7.38
N GLU A 411 35.72 13.46 8.66
CA GLU A 411 36.95 13.15 9.37
C GLU A 411 36.97 11.67 9.75
N ARG A 412 38.02 10.95 9.33
CA ARG A 412 38.14 9.52 9.55
C ARG A 412 38.14 9.17 11.05
N LEU A 413 37.27 8.26 11.44
CA LEU A 413 37.24 7.72 12.81
C LEU A 413 38.43 6.78 13.03
N SER A 414 38.98 6.80 14.24
CA SER A 414 39.89 5.76 14.73
C SER A 414 39.15 4.46 15.01
N ASP A 415 39.90 3.36 15.22
CA ASP A 415 39.31 2.07 15.58
C ASP A 415 38.52 2.14 16.89
N GLU A 416 39.02 2.91 17.87
CA GLU A 416 38.33 3.10 19.15
C GLU A 416 37.03 3.90 18.98
N GLU A 417 37.06 4.97 18.18
CA GLU A 417 35.86 5.75 17.84
C GLU A 417 34.84 4.91 17.07
N THR A 418 35.30 4.07 16.15
CA THR A 418 34.45 3.13 15.41
C THR A 418 33.77 2.14 16.37
N GLN A 419 34.52 1.55 17.30
CA GLN A 419 33.93 0.67 18.33
C GLN A 419 32.91 1.40 19.22
N ARG A 420 33.17 2.67 19.57
CA ARG A 420 32.22 3.50 20.33
C ARG A 420 30.96 3.79 19.51
N PHE A 421 31.08 4.10 18.22
CA PHE A 421 29.93 4.27 17.33
C PHE A 421 29.08 2.99 17.23
N VAL A 422 29.71 1.82 17.08
CA VAL A 422 29.01 0.52 17.11
C VAL A 422 28.21 0.33 18.41
N LYS A 423 28.76 0.73 19.56
CA LYS A 423 28.03 0.66 20.85
C LYS A 423 26.85 1.63 20.87
N ILE A 424 27.05 2.88 20.44
CA ILE A 424 25.99 3.90 20.39
C ILE A 424 24.83 3.42 19.51
N LYS A 425 25.10 2.98 18.28
CA LYS A 425 24.04 2.49 17.38
C LYS A 425 23.34 1.24 17.92
N PHE A 426 24.06 0.35 18.62
CA PHE A 426 23.45 -0.84 19.25
C PHE A 426 22.48 -0.46 20.37
N HIS A 427 22.85 0.50 21.23
CA HIS A 427 21.95 0.99 22.28
C HIS A 427 20.72 1.68 21.68
N THR A 428 20.89 2.53 20.65
CA THR A 428 19.77 3.13 19.92
C THR A 428 18.83 2.08 19.35
N ALA A 429 19.36 1.04 18.70
CA ALA A 429 18.55 -0.03 18.13
C ALA A 429 17.68 -0.73 19.18
N ARG A 430 18.26 -1.06 20.35
CA ARG A 430 17.52 -1.69 21.45
C ARG A 430 16.43 -0.80 22.04
N GLU A 431 16.68 0.49 22.19
CA GLU A 431 15.68 1.44 22.68
C GLU A 431 14.50 1.55 21.71
N VAL A 432 14.79 1.63 20.41
CA VAL A 432 13.76 1.67 19.36
C VAL A 432 12.98 0.36 19.29
N GLU A 433 13.65 -0.79 19.40
CA GLU A 433 13.01 -2.12 19.44
C GLU A 433 12.05 -2.28 20.64
N HIS A 434 12.47 -1.88 21.84
CA HIS A 434 11.58 -1.89 23.00
C HIS A 434 10.37 -0.98 22.77
N TYR A 435 10.58 0.23 22.25
CA TYR A 435 9.48 1.15 21.99
C TYR A 435 8.52 0.62 20.91
N GLN A 436 9.06 0.01 19.86
CA GLN A 436 8.29 -0.62 18.78
C GLN A 436 7.40 -1.74 19.32
N HIS A 437 7.95 -2.63 20.16
CA HIS A 437 7.19 -3.70 20.80
C HIS A 437 6.12 -3.16 21.75
N ASP A 438 6.40 -2.11 22.52
CA ASP A 438 5.42 -1.46 23.39
C ASP A 438 4.24 -0.89 22.58
N VAL A 439 4.51 -0.23 21.47
CA VAL A 439 3.48 0.31 20.58
C VAL A 439 2.68 -0.83 19.93
N LEU A 440 3.34 -1.87 19.44
CA LEU A 440 2.66 -3.02 18.82
C LEU A 440 1.77 -3.77 19.83
N ASN A 441 2.24 -4.01 21.05
CA ASN A 441 1.44 -4.64 22.10
C ASN A 441 0.23 -3.77 22.47
N ARG A 442 0.40 -2.43 22.53
CA ARG A 442 -0.73 -1.51 22.73
C ARG A 442 -1.73 -1.57 21.58
N MET A 443 -1.26 -1.67 20.33
CA MET A 443 -2.10 -1.80 19.14
C MET A 443 -2.99 -3.06 19.24
N ILE A 444 -2.40 -4.20 19.59
CA ILE A 444 -3.12 -5.47 19.81
C ILE A 444 -4.13 -5.34 20.96
N ASN A 445 -3.71 -4.79 22.11
CA ASN A 445 -4.58 -4.63 23.28
C ASN A 445 -5.77 -3.69 23.03
N LYS A 446 -5.62 -2.74 22.10
CA LYS A 446 -6.67 -1.81 21.68
C LYS A 446 -7.47 -2.30 20.48
N GLU A 447 -7.20 -3.51 20.00
CA GLU A 447 -7.86 -4.11 18.83
C GLU A 447 -7.74 -3.27 17.55
N VAL A 448 -6.64 -2.51 17.43
CA VAL A 448 -6.36 -1.72 16.24
C VAL A 448 -5.85 -2.65 15.14
N GLY A 449 -6.55 -2.68 14.01
CA GLY A 449 -6.17 -3.46 12.84
C GLY A 449 -4.96 -2.90 12.10
N LEU A 450 -4.38 -3.69 11.21
CA LEU A 450 -3.28 -3.27 10.33
C LEU A 450 -3.52 -3.77 8.90
N VAL A 451 -3.37 -2.88 7.91
CA VAL A 451 -3.43 -3.26 6.49
C VAL A 451 -2.06 -3.30 5.86
N ALA A 452 -1.71 -4.46 5.32
CA ALA A 452 -0.46 -4.71 4.62
C ALA A 452 -0.57 -4.37 3.14
N LEU A 453 0.46 -3.70 2.61
CA LEU A 453 0.48 -3.14 1.25
C LEU A 453 1.83 -3.46 0.59
N PRO A 454 2.13 -4.73 0.28
CA PRO A 454 3.48 -5.20 -0.05
C PRO A 454 4.19 -4.41 -1.16
N SER A 455 3.56 -4.26 -2.32
CA SER A 455 4.15 -3.53 -3.46
C SER A 455 4.37 -2.07 -3.13
N SER A 456 3.41 -1.42 -2.48
CA SER A 456 3.54 -0.03 -2.05
C SER A 456 4.70 0.14 -1.06
N ASN A 457 4.76 -0.72 -0.05
CA ASN A 457 5.78 -0.66 0.98
C ASN A 457 7.20 -0.81 0.41
N ILE A 458 7.42 -1.67 -0.57
CA ILE A 458 8.74 -1.81 -1.20
C ILE A 458 9.01 -0.67 -2.19
N LYS A 459 8.07 -0.36 -3.08
CA LYS A 459 8.29 0.59 -4.19
C LYS A 459 8.36 2.05 -3.73
N LEU A 460 7.67 2.43 -2.65
CA LEU A 460 7.54 3.83 -2.23
C LEU A 460 8.39 4.19 -1.00
N THR A 461 8.63 3.27 -0.08
CA THR A 461 9.27 3.63 1.21
C THR A 461 10.79 3.61 1.15
N SER A 462 11.39 2.83 0.24
CA SER A 462 12.83 2.51 0.19
C SER A 462 13.42 1.98 1.52
N SER A 463 12.56 1.64 2.49
CA SER A 463 12.97 1.23 3.84
C SER A 463 13.30 -0.26 3.92
N PHE A 464 12.77 -1.04 2.98
CA PHE A 464 13.16 -2.42 2.75
C PHE A 464 13.90 -2.53 1.42
N PRO A 465 15.03 -3.26 1.39
CA PRO A 465 15.75 -3.47 0.14
C PRO A 465 14.99 -4.42 -0.80
N THR A 466 14.21 -5.35 -0.26
CA THR A 466 13.46 -6.35 -1.04
C THR A 466 12.17 -6.78 -0.32
N TYR A 467 11.29 -7.47 -1.05
CA TYR A 467 10.04 -8.02 -0.51
C TYR A 467 10.24 -9.03 0.63
N LYS A 468 11.38 -9.74 0.67
CA LYS A 468 11.64 -10.81 1.65
C LYS A 468 11.55 -10.35 3.11
N ASP A 469 11.79 -9.05 3.33
CA ASP A 469 11.82 -8.44 4.67
C ASP A 469 10.45 -7.85 5.06
N HIS A 470 9.40 -8.08 4.26
CA HIS A 470 8.08 -7.57 4.55
C HIS A 470 7.48 -8.26 5.81
N PRO A 471 7.01 -7.51 6.81
CA PRO A 471 6.73 -8.02 8.16
C PRO A 471 5.37 -8.73 8.33
N PHE A 472 4.66 -9.02 7.23
CA PHE A 472 3.30 -9.57 7.26
C PHE A 472 3.15 -10.80 8.16
N SER A 473 3.98 -11.83 7.95
CA SER A 473 3.90 -13.06 8.73
C SER A 473 4.30 -12.88 10.19
N TRP A 474 5.17 -11.91 10.47
CA TRP A 474 5.50 -11.59 11.86
C TRP A 474 4.32 -10.95 12.57
N TRP A 475 3.62 -10.01 11.93
CA TRP A 475 2.37 -9.46 12.45
C TRP A 475 1.29 -10.53 12.63
N GLU A 476 1.17 -11.46 11.67
CA GLU A 476 0.21 -12.58 11.74
C GLU A 476 0.50 -13.45 12.97
N LYS A 477 1.75 -13.86 13.18
CA LYS A 477 2.19 -14.67 14.33
C LYS A 477 2.03 -13.92 15.66
N LYS A 478 2.14 -12.59 15.66
CA LYS A 478 1.90 -11.75 16.84
C LYS A 478 0.42 -11.60 17.19
N GLY A 479 -0.49 -12.04 16.32
CA GLY A 479 -1.93 -11.92 16.54
C GLY A 479 -2.50 -10.54 16.19
N VAL A 480 -1.81 -9.78 15.34
CA VAL A 480 -2.36 -8.53 14.80
C VAL A 480 -3.57 -8.85 13.91
N ALA A 481 -4.64 -8.06 14.03
CA ALA A 481 -5.77 -8.15 13.13
C ALA A 481 -5.37 -7.57 11.77
N LEU A 482 -5.08 -8.45 10.81
CA LEU A 482 -4.52 -8.08 9.51
C LEU A 482 -5.59 -7.97 8.42
N ALA A 483 -5.33 -7.08 7.47
CA ALA A 483 -5.95 -7.06 6.15
C ALA A 483 -4.88 -6.83 5.07
N VAL A 484 -5.28 -6.93 3.81
CA VAL A 484 -4.43 -6.66 2.64
C VAL A 484 -5.12 -5.61 1.78
N GLY A 485 -4.34 -4.74 1.17
CA GLY A 485 -4.83 -3.87 0.11
C GLY A 485 -3.81 -3.68 -0.99
N THR A 486 -4.21 -2.97 -2.03
CA THR A 486 -3.39 -2.75 -3.22
C THR A 486 -2.82 -1.35 -3.34
N ASP A 487 -3.28 -0.44 -2.48
CA ASP A 487 -2.91 0.97 -2.46
C ASP A 487 -3.26 1.67 -3.78
N ASN A 488 -2.30 1.83 -4.70
CA ASN A 488 -2.50 2.46 -6.00
C ASN A 488 -2.16 1.45 -7.11
N TYR A 489 -2.95 0.38 -7.24
CA TYR A 489 -2.57 -0.84 -7.98
C TYR A 489 -2.17 -0.61 -9.45
N VAL A 490 -2.82 0.33 -10.15
CA VAL A 490 -2.47 0.67 -11.53
C VAL A 490 -1.11 1.37 -11.54
N THR A 491 -0.94 2.40 -10.73
CA THR A 491 0.32 3.15 -10.65
C THR A 491 1.47 2.28 -10.16
N LEU A 492 1.23 1.37 -9.22
CA LEU A 492 2.21 0.44 -8.69
C LEU A 492 2.43 -0.78 -9.58
N ASP A 493 1.79 -0.88 -10.73
CA ASP A 493 1.90 -2.01 -11.67
C ASP A 493 1.69 -3.37 -11.01
N THR A 494 0.63 -3.49 -10.22
CA THR A 494 0.25 -4.70 -9.48
C THR A 494 -1.25 -4.96 -9.60
N ASN A 495 -1.76 -5.95 -8.87
CA ASN A 495 -3.18 -6.19 -8.63
C ASN A 495 -3.35 -7.02 -7.35
N PHE A 496 -4.57 -7.17 -6.87
CA PHE A 496 -4.84 -7.83 -5.59
C PHE A 496 -4.29 -9.27 -5.52
N VAL A 497 -4.41 -10.03 -6.61
CA VAL A 497 -3.90 -11.40 -6.67
C VAL A 497 -2.38 -11.43 -6.66
N ARG A 498 -1.71 -10.48 -7.34
CA ARG A 498 -0.25 -10.32 -7.25
C ARG A 498 0.19 -9.97 -5.84
N GLU A 499 -0.50 -9.09 -5.12
CA GLU A 499 -0.18 -8.81 -3.71
C GLU A 499 -0.25 -10.09 -2.85
N MET A 500 -1.25 -10.95 -3.08
CA MET A 500 -1.34 -12.25 -2.40
C MET A 500 -0.17 -13.17 -2.74
N LEU A 501 0.22 -13.26 -4.01
CA LEU A 501 1.36 -14.08 -4.43
C LEU A 501 2.68 -13.55 -3.86
N ILE A 502 2.87 -12.23 -3.84
CA ILE A 502 4.04 -11.60 -3.22
C ILE A 502 4.15 -12.01 -1.75
N LEU A 503 3.04 -11.98 -1.00
CA LEU A 503 3.04 -12.41 0.41
C LEU A 503 3.42 -13.89 0.57
N LEU A 504 2.87 -14.78 -0.28
CA LEU A 504 3.20 -16.22 -0.24
C LEU A 504 4.67 -16.49 -0.61
N CYS A 505 5.21 -15.78 -1.59
CA CYS A 505 6.61 -15.92 -2.00
C CYS A 505 7.57 -15.34 -0.96
N THR A 506 7.16 -14.30 -0.24
CA THR A 506 7.97 -13.62 0.79
C THR A 506 8.20 -14.50 2.01
N ASP A 507 7.21 -15.30 2.42
CA ASP A 507 7.34 -16.24 3.53
C ASP A 507 6.80 -17.62 3.15
N MET A 508 7.54 -18.26 2.25
CA MET A 508 7.17 -19.59 1.72
C MET A 508 7.09 -20.67 2.79
N GLU A 509 7.79 -20.52 3.92
CA GLU A 509 7.89 -21.56 4.95
C GLU A 509 6.76 -21.45 5.97
N ASN A 510 6.39 -20.24 6.39
CA ASN A 510 5.50 -20.07 7.54
C ASN A 510 4.11 -19.57 7.18
N LEU A 511 3.96 -18.79 6.09
CA LEU A 511 2.64 -18.29 5.71
C LEU A 511 1.87 -19.40 4.98
N LYS A 512 0.82 -19.89 5.64
CA LYS A 512 -0.09 -20.89 5.04
C LYS A 512 -1.01 -20.22 4.04
N ILE A 513 -1.22 -20.86 2.88
CA ILE A 513 -2.16 -20.42 1.85
C ILE A 513 -3.56 -20.21 2.47
N THR A 514 -4.04 -21.16 3.27
CA THR A 514 -5.35 -21.03 3.93
C THR A 514 -5.40 -19.86 4.91
N LYS A 515 -4.29 -19.53 5.60
CA LYS A 515 -4.28 -18.38 6.51
C LYS A 515 -4.39 -17.07 5.73
N LEU A 516 -3.68 -16.96 4.60
CA LEU A 516 -3.82 -15.80 3.72
C LEU A 516 -5.24 -15.69 3.17
N LEU A 517 -5.84 -16.80 2.71
CA LEU A 517 -7.23 -16.82 2.24
C LEU A 517 -8.22 -16.36 3.31
N MET A 518 -8.05 -16.76 4.57
CA MET A 518 -8.88 -16.27 5.68
C MET A 518 -8.76 -14.75 5.84
N VAL A 519 -7.54 -14.20 5.76
CA VAL A 519 -7.32 -12.75 5.85
C VAL A 519 -7.99 -12.02 4.70
N VAL A 520 -7.73 -12.43 3.45
CA VAL A 520 -8.20 -11.69 2.28
C VAL A 520 -9.68 -11.87 1.98
N THR A 521 -10.34 -12.90 2.49
CA THR A 521 -11.80 -13.08 2.36
C THR A 521 -12.57 -12.56 3.57
N GLY A 522 -11.88 -12.30 4.69
CA GLY A 522 -12.50 -12.00 5.99
C GLY A 522 -13.19 -13.20 6.65
N GLU A 523 -13.08 -14.41 6.10
CA GLU A 523 -13.70 -15.61 6.67
C GLU A 523 -12.84 -16.19 7.80
N THR A 524 -13.40 -16.22 9.00
CA THR A 524 -12.71 -16.67 10.22
C THR A 524 -12.90 -18.17 10.49
N ARG A 525 -13.86 -18.82 9.82
CA ARG A 525 -14.19 -20.24 10.01
C ARG A 525 -13.36 -21.10 9.07
N ARG A 526 -12.24 -21.63 9.56
CA ARG A 526 -11.36 -22.53 8.79
C ARG A 526 -12.08 -23.67 8.05
N PRO A 527 -13.08 -24.38 8.62
CA PRO A 527 -13.81 -25.43 7.89
C PRO A 527 -14.52 -24.93 6.61
N VAL A 528 -14.94 -23.66 6.58
CA VAL A 528 -15.55 -23.06 5.39
C VAL A 528 -14.51 -22.92 4.29
N LEU A 529 -13.31 -22.38 4.59
CA LEU A 529 -12.20 -22.30 3.63
C LEU A 529 -11.81 -23.68 3.11
N SER A 530 -11.71 -24.67 3.99
CA SER A 530 -11.38 -26.04 3.61
C SER A 530 -12.37 -26.61 2.60
N ARG A 531 -13.67 -26.36 2.80
CA ARG A 531 -14.73 -26.75 1.85
C ARG A 531 -14.61 -26.01 0.52
N LEU A 532 -14.33 -24.71 0.53
CA LEU A 532 -14.15 -23.91 -0.69
C LEU A 532 -12.94 -24.40 -1.50
N LEU A 533 -11.80 -24.62 -0.83
CA LEU A 533 -10.62 -25.23 -1.45
C LEU A 533 -10.94 -26.60 -2.06
N TRP A 534 -11.71 -27.43 -1.36
CA TRP A 534 -12.11 -28.74 -1.87
C TRP A 534 -12.98 -28.63 -3.15
N SER A 535 -13.92 -27.68 -3.20
CA SER A 535 -14.80 -27.49 -4.36
C SER A 535 -14.06 -27.04 -5.63
N MET A 536 -12.86 -26.48 -5.51
CA MET A 536 -12.05 -26.10 -6.68
C MET A 536 -11.55 -27.28 -7.52
N ARG A 537 -11.73 -28.51 -7.03
CA ARG A 537 -11.36 -29.74 -7.74
C ARG A 537 -12.40 -30.19 -8.76
N GLU A 538 -13.62 -29.68 -8.65
CA GLU A 538 -14.71 -30.04 -9.55
C GLU A 538 -14.46 -29.33 -10.89
N ASP A 539 -14.48 -30.07 -12.00
CA ASP A 539 -14.46 -29.43 -13.33
C ASP A 539 -15.65 -28.45 -13.40
N PRO A 540 -15.45 -27.21 -13.90
CA PRO A 540 -16.57 -26.31 -14.08
C PRO A 540 -17.59 -26.98 -15.01
N ALA A 541 -18.79 -27.21 -14.46
CA ALA A 541 -19.90 -27.86 -15.15
C ALA A 541 -20.38 -27.08 -16.39
#